data_AF-A0A0F7VKM9-F1
#
_entry.id   AF-A0A0F7VKM9-F1
#
_cell.length_a   1.000
_cell.length_b   1.000
_cell.length_c   1.000
_cell.angle_alpha   90.00
_cell.angle_beta   90.00
_cell.angle_gamma   90.00
#
_symmetry.space_group_name_H-M   'P 1'
#
loop_
_entity.id
_entity.type
_entity.pdbx_description
1 polymer ?
#
loop_
_entity_poly.entity_id
_entity_poly.type
_entity_poly.pdbx_seq_one_letter_code
_entity_poly.pdbx_strand_id
1 'polypeptide(L)'
;MSRTRLERVRASVGIASLALQQIEDDLSADDVDQEELAAILRELIEDTDPPGGFMAAVAQLLTVAARRAEQVEPDRDGDASCPLHEAAALITDNAGQRLIWAARALHPQQGGI
;
A
#
# COMPACT_ATOMS: atom_id res chain seq x y z
N MET A 1 -29.71 7.92 -14.17
CA MET A 1 -29.33 6.60 -13.64
C MET A 1 -28.12 6.79 -12.74
N SER A 2 -28.24 6.58 -11.43
CA SER A 2 -27.11 6.69 -10.50
C SER A 2 -26.19 5.48 -10.68
N ARG A 3 -24.88 5.75 -10.81
CA ARG A 3 -23.85 4.71 -10.90
C ARG A 3 -23.92 3.79 -9.68
N THR A 4 -23.91 2.48 -9.87
CA THR A 4 -23.91 1.51 -8.76
C THR A 4 -22.65 1.67 -7.89
N ARG A 5 -22.70 1.23 -6.62
CA ARG A 5 -21.52 1.27 -5.74
C ARG A 5 -20.33 0.53 -6.36
N LEU A 6 -20.59 -0.62 -6.99
CA LEU A 6 -19.58 -1.43 -7.66
C LEU A 6 -18.97 -0.73 -8.88
N GLU A 7 -19.78 -0.06 -9.70
CA GLU A 7 -19.26 0.71 -10.85
C GLU A 7 -18.39 1.89 -10.43
N ARG A 8 -18.64 2.48 -9.26
CA ARG A 8 -17.75 3.52 -8.70
C ARG A 8 -16.43 2.92 -8.23
N VAL A 9 -16.48 1.80 -7.49
CA VAL A 9 -15.27 1.07 -7.07
C VAL A 9 -14.43 0.67 -8.29
N ARG A 10 -15.03 0.11 -9.34
CA ARG A 10 -14.30 -0.24 -10.57
C ARG A 10 -13.63 0.96 -11.23
N ALA A 11 -14.28 2.14 -11.23
CA ALA A 11 -13.66 3.35 -11.76
C ALA A 11 -12.44 3.78 -10.93
N SER A 12 -12.58 3.77 -9.60
CA SER A 12 -11.47 4.09 -8.68
C SER A 12 -10.31 3.12 -8.83
N VAL A 13 -10.58 1.82 -8.97
CA VAL A 13 -9.55 0.81 -9.25
C VAL A 13 -8.84 1.10 -10.57
N GLY A 14 -9.57 1.43 -11.64
CA GLY A 14 -8.96 1.79 -12.91
C GLY A 14 -8.03 3.01 -12.82
N ILE A 15 -8.40 4.02 -12.03
CA ILE A 15 -7.54 5.20 -11.77
C ILE A 15 -6.28 4.79 -10.99
N ALA A 16 -6.45 3.99 -9.93
CA ALA A 16 -5.31 3.48 -9.16
C ALA A 16 -4.35 2.65 -10.03
N SER A 17 -4.87 1.82 -10.94
CA SER A 17 -4.06 1.08 -11.90
C SER A 17 -3.26 1.98 -12.83
N LEU A 18 -3.84 3.09 -13.31
CA LEU A 18 -3.10 4.05 -14.13
C LEU A 18 -1.99 4.75 -13.35
N ALA A 19 -2.26 5.11 -12.08
CA ALA A 19 -1.22 5.70 -11.23
C ALA A 19 -0.07 4.71 -10.95
N LEU A 20 -0.37 3.42 -10.75
CA LEU A 20 0.65 2.39 -10.58
C LEU A 20 1.46 2.16 -11.85
N GLN A 21 0.83 2.18 -13.03
CA GLN A 21 1.55 2.10 -14.29
C GLN A 21 2.53 3.27 -14.46
N GLN A 22 2.13 4.49 -14.09
CA GLN A 22 3.03 5.64 -14.14
C GLN A 22 4.26 5.43 -13.24
N ILE A 23 4.07 4.91 -12.02
CA ILE A 23 5.18 4.63 -11.11
C ILE A 23 6.10 3.52 -11.69
N GLU A 24 5.53 2.50 -12.32
CA GLU A 24 6.30 1.45 -13.01
C GLU A 24 7.10 1.99 -14.19
N ASP A 25 6.50 2.88 -14.98
CA ASP A 25 7.15 3.55 -16.10
C ASP A 25 8.30 4.43 -15.61
N ASP A 26 8.08 5.21 -14.54
CA ASP A 26 9.10 6.05 -13.91
C ASP A 26 10.26 5.19 -13.37
N LEU A 27 9.97 4.10 -12.65
CA LEU A 27 10.98 3.14 -12.15
C LEU A 27 11.77 2.43 -13.27
N SER A 28 11.22 2.37 -14.47
CA SER A 28 11.82 1.71 -15.64
C SER A 28 12.57 2.67 -16.55
N ALA A 29 12.58 3.98 -16.24
CA ALA A 29 13.29 4.95 -17.04
C ALA A 29 14.81 4.74 -16.97
N ASP A 30 15.49 4.91 -18.11
CA ASP A 30 16.92 4.60 -18.27
C ASP A 30 17.84 5.50 -17.41
N ASP A 31 17.32 6.61 -16.89
CA ASP A 31 18.02 7.62 -16.11
C ASP A 31 17.77 7.55 -14.60
N VAL A 32 16.94 6.62 -14.11
CA VAL A 32 16.74 6.45 -12.66
C VAL A 32 18.02 5.94 -12.02
N ASP A 33 18.59 6.76 -11.16
CA ASP A 33 19.76 6.41 -10.38
C ASP A 33 19.40 5.78 -9.02
N GLN A 34 20.45 5.40 -8.28
CA GLN A 34 20.33 4.74 -6.99
C GLN A 34 19.70 5.63 -5.90
N GLU A 35 19.88 6.95 -5.96
CA GLU A 35 19.30 7.91 -5.02
C GLU A 35 17.81 8.09 -5.31
N GLU A 36 17.46 8.27 -6.59
CA GLU A 36 16.09 8.42 -7.06
C GLU A 36 15.27 7.15 -6.82
N LEU A 37 15.80 5.97 -7.13
CA LEU A 37 15.15 4.70 -6.79
C LEU A 37 14.91 4.56 -5.28
N ALA A 38 15.89 4.94 -4.46
CA ALA A 38 15.71 4.92 -3.01
C ALA A 38 14.67 5.92 -2.54
N ALA A 39 14.54 7.09 -3.18
CA ALA A 39 13.51 8.07 -2.88
C ALA A 39 12.11 7.55 -3.24
N ILE A 40 11.92 7.01 -4.44
CA ILE A 40 10.64 6.41 -4.86
C ILE A 40 10.22 5.30 -3.89
N LEU A 41 11.16 4.41 -3.52
CA LEU A 41 10.86 3.33 -2.57
C LEU A 41 10.52 3.86 -1.17
N ARG A 42 11.05 5.01 -0.74
CA ARG A 42 10.68 5.67 0.53
C ARG A 42 9.28 6.25 0.47
N GLU A 43 8.87 6.87 -0.64
CA GLU A 43 7.50 7.39 -0.82
C GLU A 43 6.44 6.27 -0.76
N LEU A 44 6.76 5.08 -1.27
CA LEU A 44 5.85 3.92 -1.20
C LEU A 44 5.58 3.44 0.24
N ILE A 45 6.49 3.70 1.16
CA ILE A 45 6.45 3.25 2.56
C ILE A 45 6.27 4.36 3.58
N GLU A 46 6.32 5.64 3.18
CA GLU A 46 6.66 6.73 4.09
C GLU A 46 5.84 6.65 5.39
N ASP A 47 6.59 6.52 6.49
CA ASP A 47 6.06 6.37 7.82
C ASP A 47 5.79 7.77 8.36
N THR A 48 4.62 8.30 8.03
CA THR A 48 4.07 9.44 8.73
C THR A 48 2.80 9.01 9.45
N ASP A 49 2.76 9.30 10.75
CA ASP A 49 1.53 9.42 11.51
C ASP A 49 0.93 10.77 11.07
N PRO A 50 -0.11 10.84 10.19
CA PRO A 50 -1.13 9.86 9.76
C PRO A 50 -0.82 9.10 8.45
N PRO A 51 -1.41 7.91 8.15
CA PRO A 51 -0.86 6.89 7.22
C PRO A 51 -0.45 7.44 5.86
N GLY A 52 0.79 7.92 5.77
CA GLY A 52 1.26 8.71 4.64
C GLY A 52 2.17 7.91 3.72
N GLY A 53 1.73 6.73 3.31
CA GLY A 53 2.44 5.90 2.33
C GLY A 53 1.47 4.96 1.60
N PHE A 54 1.84 4.55 0.39
CA PHE A 54 0.99 3.69 -0.44
C PHE A 54 0.62 2.37 0.27
N MET A 55 1.61 1.69 0.87
CA MET A 55 1.39 0.42 1.56
C MET A 55 0.50 0.56 2.80
N ALA A 56 0.66 1.65 3.56
CA ALA A 56 -0.19 1.96 4.70
C ALA A 56 -1.64 2.23 4.27
N ALA A 57 -1.84 2.94 3.15
CA ALA A 57 -3.17 3.19 2.60
C ALA A 57 -3.88 1.88 2.16
N VAL A 58 -3.15 0.95 1.56
CA VAL A 58 -3.68 -0.38 1.17
C VAL A 58 -4.04 -1.21 2.41
N ALA A 59 -3.18 -1.25 3.43
CA ALA A 59 -3.45 -1.95 4.68
C ALA A 59 -4.69 -1.39 5.40
N GLN A 60 -4.86 -0.07 5.40
CA GLN A 60 -6.04 0.60 5.95
C GLN A 60 -7.33 0.23 5.18
N LEU A 61 -7.26 0.10 3.85
CA LEU A 61 -8.41 -0.33 3.04
C LEU A 61 -8.85 -1.76 3.41
N LEU A 62 -7.89 -2.68 3.58
CA LEU A 62 -8.16 -4.05 4.01
C LEU A 62 -8.74 -4.10 5.43
N THR A 63 -8.21 -3.28 6.35
CA THR A 63 -8.75 -3.15 7.70
C THR A 63 -10.20 -2.64 7.69
N VAL A 64 -10.53 -1.67 6.83
CA VAL A 64 -11.91 -1.21 6.65
C VAL A 64 -12.79 -2.32 6.09
N ALA A 65 -12.30 -3.10 5.13
CA ALA A 65 -13.02 -4.24 4.58
C ALA A 65 -13.28 -5.32 5.65
N ALA A 66 -12.29 -5.63 6.48
CA ALA A 66 -12.40 -6.58 7.59
C ALA A 66 -13.50 -6.15 8.59
N ARG A 67 -13.47 -4.89 9.01
CA ARG A 67 -14.52 -4.31 9.88
C ARG A 67 -15.90 -4.35 9.25
N ARG A 68 -16.01 -4.23 7.91
CA ARG A 68 -17.30 -4.39 7.22
C ARG A 68 -17.72 -5.85 7.15
N ALA A 69 -16.80 -6.79 6.98
CA ALA A 69 -17.10 -8.22 7.03
C ALA A 69 -17.64 -8.64 8.40
N GLU A 70 -17.02 -8.17 9.49
CA GLU A 70 -17.50 -8.38 10.88
C GLU A 70 -18.94 -7.91 11.08
N GLN A 71 -19.32 -6.78 10.46
CA GLN A 71 -20.67 -6.22 10.56
C GLN A 71 -21.71 -6.98 9.74
N VAL A 72 -21.29 -7.63 8.64
CA VAL A 72 -22.18 -8.36 7.75
C VAL A 72 -22.41 -9.79 8.24
N GLU A 73 -21.42 -10.41 8.87
CA GLU A 73 -21.48 -11.78 9.39
C GLU A 73 -20.99 -11.87 10.86
N PRO A 74 -21.77 -11.35 11.83
CA PRO A 74 -21.34 -11.25 13.23
C PRO A 74 -21.18 -12.61 13.95
N ASP A 75 -21.85 -13.66 13.47
CA ASP A 75 -21.92 -14.98 14.14
C ASP A 75 -20.93 -16.02 13.57
N ARG A 76 -20.06 -15.65 12.61
CA ARG A 76 -19.14 -16.57 11.90
C ARG A 76 -17.67 -16.46 12.33
N ASP A 77 -17.42 -16.07 13.57
CA ASP A 77 -16.07 -16.01 14.20
C ASP A 77 -14.97 -15.36 13.35
N GLY A 78 -15.34 -14.47 12.42
CA GLY A 78 -14.40 -13.76 11.56
C GLY A 78 -13.85 -14.55 10.37
N ASP A 79 -14.54 -15.58 9.86
CA ASP A 79 -14.11 -16.35 8.67
C ASP A 79 -13.64 -15.47 7.48
N ALA A 80 -14.34 -14.35 7.25
CA ALA A 80 -13.99 -13.40 6.18
C ALA A 80 -13.18 -12.19 6.67
N SER A 81 -13.29 -11.79 7.93
CA SER A 81 -12.58 -10.63 8.47
C SER A 81 -11.16 -10.95 8.92
N CYS A 82 -10.93 -12.15 9.45
CA CYS A 82 -9.61 -12.62 9.89
C CYS A 82 -8.59 -12.61 8.74
N PRO A 83 -8.86 -13.22 7.56
CA PRO A 83 -7.92 -13.15 6.43
C PRO A 83 -7.66 -11.71 5.93
N LEU A 84 -8.63 -10.79 6.09
CA LEU A 84 -8.47 -9.39 5.69
C LEU A 84 -7.56 -8.61 6.66
N HIS A 85 -7.67 -8.85 7.96
CA HIS A 85 -6.75 -8.28 8.95
C HIS A 85 -5.34 -8.87 8.80
N GLU A 86 -5.23 -10.18 8.56
CA GLU A 86 -3.94 -10.84 8.29
C GLU A 86 -3.27 -10.27 7.04
N ALA A 87 -4.03 -10.08 5.95
CA ALA A 87 -3.51 -9.47 4.73
C ALA A 87 -3.03 -8.02 4.97
N ALA A 88 -3.74 -7.24 5.77
CA ALA A 88 -3.31 -5.89 6.15
C ALA A 88 -1.97 -5.91 6.91
N ALA A 89 -1.83 -6.82 7.87
CA ALA A 89 -0.59 -6.99 8.64
C ALA A 89 0.58 -7.46 7.78
N LEU A 90 0.36 -8.39 6.84
CA LEU A 90 1.41 -8.86 5.92
C LEU A 90 1.97 -7.73 5.04
N ILE A 91 1.12 -6.80 4.62
CA ILE A 91 1.51 -5.65 3.81
C ILE A 91 2.41 -4.69 4.61
N THR A 92 2.07 -4.39 5.86
CA THR A 92 2.85 -3.46 6.70
C THR A 92 4.11 -4.12 7.29
N ASP A 93 3.94 -5.30 7.89
CA ASP A 93 4.98 -5.91 8.72
C ASP A 93 6.04 -6.63 7.88
N ASN A 94 5.69 -7.13 6.69
CA ASN A 94 6.63 -7.84 5.84
C ASN A 94 7.02 -7.00 4.62
N ALA A 95 6.06 -6.68 3.74
CA ALA A 95 6.37 -5.98 2.50
C ALA A 95 6.91 -4.56 2.75
N GLY A 96 6.28 -3.81 3.65
CA GLY A 96 6.77 -2.49 4.08
C GLY A 96 8.18 -2.54 4.67
N GLN A 97 8.46 -3.46 5.60
CA GLN A 97 9.81 -3.62 6.17
C GLN A 97 10.88 -3.96 5.12
N ARG A 98 10.56 -4.82 4.15
CA ARG A 98 11.48 -5.18 3.08
C ARG A 98 11.80 -3.98 2.18
N LEU A 99 10.81 -3.16 1.87
CA LEU A 99 11.00 -1.93 1.11
C LEU A 99 11.84 -0.90 1.88
N ILE A 100 11.62 -0.74 3.19
CA ILE A 100 12.49 0.07 4.07
C ILE A 100 13.95 -0.39 3.95
N TRP A 101 14.20 -1.69 4.04
CA TRP A 101 15.56 -2.22 3.93
C TRP A 101 16.16 -2.03 2.54
N ALA A 102 15.39 -2.25 1.49
CA ALA A 102 15.83 -2.03 0.11
C ALA A 102 16.23 -0.56 -0.12
N ALA A 103 15.37 0.39 0.29
CA ALA A 103 15.65 1.82 0.18
C ALA A 103 16.91 2.25 0.98
N ARG A 104 17.11 1.68 2.17
CA ARG A 104 18.33 1.93 2.98
C ARG A 104 19.59 1.33 2.36
N ALA A 105 19.49 0.15 1.75
CA ALA A 105 20.62 -0.49 1.08
C ALA A 105 21.04 0.28 -0.17
N LEU A 106 20.06 0.81 -0.91
CA LEU A 106 20.29 1.66 -2.08
C LEU A 106 20.88 3.00 -1.68
N HIS A 107 20.33 3.70 -0.70
CA HIS A 107 20.91 4.97 -0.28
C HIS A 107 20.99 5.04 1.25
N PRO A 108 22.14 4.65 1.81
CA PRO A 108 22.36 4.71 3.25
C PRO A 108 22.20 6.17 3.69
N GLN A 109 21.29 6.42 4.64
CA GLN A 109 21.29 7.69 5.34
C GLN A 109 22.66 7.79 6.00
N GLN A 110 23.48 8.76 5.58
CA GLN A 110 24.77 9.01 6.22
C GLN A 110 24.51 9.20 7.72
N GLY A 111 24.96 8.24 8.52
CA GLY A 111 24.85 8.31 9.96
C GLY A 111 25.63 9.52 10.44
N GLY A 112 24.92 10.52 10.95
CA GLY A 112 25.52 11.52 11.81
C GLY A 112 26.07 10.81 13.05
N ILE A 113 27.39 10.80 13.16
CA ILE A 113 28.10 10.55 14.42
C ILE A 113 28.11 11.87 15.20
#